data_AF-A0A2V6LYU7-F1
#
_entry.id   AF-A0A2V6LYU7-F1
#
_cell.length_a   1.000
_cell.length_b   1.000
_cell.length_c   1.000
_cell.angle_alpha   90.00
_cell.angle_beta   90.00
_cell.angle_gamma   90.00
#
_symmetry.space_group_name_H-M   'P 1'
#
loop_
_entity.id
_entity.type
_entity.pdbx_description
1 polymer ?
#
loop_
_entity_poly.entity_id
_entity_poly.type
_entity_poly.pdbx_seq_one_letter_code
_entity_poly.pdbx_strand_id
1 'polypeptide(L)'
;MTSSCRTLVACALGLISATAAAFAERQDVAGRRTQTTAQQVTFNRDIAPIVFQYCAPCHRPGEAGPFPLLTYSDAKAHARQIAAVTATRFMPPWLPEPQPAKFADELRLSDEEIALVQRWVEQGAAEGAPEDLPPAPKFVPGWQLGQPDKIIEAEKPYTLPASGSDMYWNFIFRTPVDRTRWLKAIEIRPGDKRVIHHANVLVDRNQAARRQESERGAGFTGMELKIESEAFDPDSHFLFWKPGTVPRPGPEGMALRLDKDTDLVLNIHLQPSGKPEKIQPSLGLYFTDKPATLFPVLLQLENDRQLDIPPGEKHFVVTDKFTLPVDVDLLAIYPHAHYLGKDLQALATLPDGSARTLIHIPQWNLNWQAVYRYAAPVTLPKGTTISMHYVYDNSSDNVANPNDPPRRVVAGNRSTDEMAHLWLQVLPHTSPDMPFDPRMLLQEAMASDNVEKNPADFEAHYNLAAMLMARGEQAEAIRQFEQAVRLRPQDATANNALGASLLAAGRLDEAISHLSAALKVQPDSFDAHYNLANALVSQEKFAEAIEHYRAAVRLRPDDANAEANLGGALAETGNLAEAKLHFQRALRINPNHKLARENLEQISGDSNHPQP
;
A
#
# COMPACT_ATOMS: atom_id res chain seq x y z
N MET A 1 -26.41 4.94 -66.69
CA MET A 1 -26.22 3.48 -66.69
C MET A 1 -27.03 2.93 -65.52
N THR A 2 -28.36 2.77 -65.72
CA THR A 2 -29.06 1.48 -66.01
C THR A 2 -29.02 0.53 -64.81
N SER A 3 -30.10 -0.03 -64.26
CA SER A 3 -31.56 0.04 -64.45
C SER A 3 -32.13 -0.78 -63.27
N SER A 4 -33.04 -0.25 -62.45
CA SER A 4 -34.48 -0.59 -62.42
C SER A 4 -34.83 -2.07 -62.18
N CYS A 5 -35.64 -2.36 -61.14
CA CYS A 5 -37.05 -2.70 -61.38
C CYS A 5 -37.88 -2.70 -60.07
N ARG A 6 -38.88 -1.80 -60.03
CA ARG A 6 -40.06 -1.86 -59.17
C ARG A 6 -41.15 -2.66 -59.89
N THR A 7 -42.04 -3.36 -59.17
CA THR A 7 -43.47 -3.38 -59.53
C THR A 7 -44.33 -3.59 -58.29
N LEU A 8 -45.39 -2.79 -58.20
CA LEU A 8 -46.44 -2.72 -57.19
C LEU A 8 -47.77 -3.15 -57.87
N VAL A 9 -48.87 -3.15 -57.09
CA VAL A 9 -50.31 -3.21 -57.47
C VAL A 9 -50.88 -4.65 -57.42
N ALA A 10 -52.02 -4.98 -56.80
CA ALA A 10 -53.24 -4.22 -56.46
C ALA A 10 -54.03 -4.82 -55.27
N CYS A 11 -54.86 -3.98 -54.66
CA CYS A 11 -55.96 -4.31 -53.73
C CYS A 11 -57.14 -5.03 -54.42
N ALA A 12 -57.89 -5.84 -53.66
CA ALA A 12 -59.35 -5.95 -53.77
C ALA A 12 -59.97 -6.43 -52.45
N LEU A 13 -60.94 -5.66 -51.94
CA LEU A 13 -61.79 -5.96 -50.79
C LEU A 13 -62.83 -7.05 -51.11
N GLY A 14 -63.22 -7.81 -50.09
CA GLY A 14 -64.44 -8.63 -50.09
C GLY A 14 -64.85 -9.01 -48.67
N LEU A 15 -65.74 -8.19 -48.07
CA LEU A 15 -66.49 -8.47 -46.85
C LEU A 15 -67.70 -9.37 -47.18
N ILE A 16 -67.86 -10.54 -46.55
CA ILE A 16 -69.16 -11.14 -46.23
C ILE A 16 -69.08 -11.90 -44.89
N SER A 17 -70.17 -11.75 -44.15
CA SER A 17 -70.42 -11.97 -42.74
C SER A 17 -70.83 -13.39 -42.36
N ALA A 18 -70.47 -13.76 -41.12
CA ALA A 18 -71.31 -14.35 -40.07
C ALA A 18 -71.76 -15.85 -40.06
N THR A 19 -71.64 -16.37 -38.83
CA THR A 19 -72.39 -17.44 -38.13
C THR A 19 -72.00 -18.93 -38.23
N ALA A 20 -71.46 -19.38 -37.08
CA ALA A 20 -71.97 -20.45 -36.20
C ALA A 20 -71.75 -21.95 -36.52
N ALA A 21 -70.95 -22.53 -35.62
CA ALA A 21 -71.16 -23.79 -34.88
C ALA A 21 -70.93 -25.16 -35.55
N ALA A 22 -69.90 -25.82 -34.98
CA ALA A 22 -69.83 -27.23 -34.60
C ALA A 22 -69.74 -28.30 -35.69
N PHE A 23 -68.56 -28.91 -35.81
CA PHE A 23 -68.40 -30.36 -35.67
C PHE A 23 -67.03 -30.67 -35.07
N ALA A 24 -67.05 -31.47 -34.01
CA ALA A 24 -65.86 -32.00 -33.35
C ALA A 24 -65.38 -33.24 -34.12
N GLU A 25 -64.11 -33.25 -34.50
CA GLU A 25 -63.37 -34.49 -34.72
C GLU A 25 -62.00 -34.40 -34.05
N ARG A 26 -61.80 -35.31 -33.09
CA ARG A 26 -60.53 -35.56 -32.42
C ARG A 26 -59.53 -36.06 -33.46
N GLN A 27 -58.37 -35.44 -33.54
CA GLN A 27 -57.14 -36.13 -33.89
C GLN A 27 -56.14 -35.96 -32.75
N ASP A 28 -55.99 -37.04 -32.00
CA ASP A 28 -54.87 -37.28 -31.09
C ASP A 28 -53.56 -37.25 -31.89
N VAL A 29 -52.93 -36.08 -31.95
CA VAL A 29 -51.51 -35.99 -32.27
C VAL A 29 -50.78 -35.98 -30.94
N ALA A 30 -50.33 -37.17 -30.53
CA ALA A 30 -49.39 -37.36 -29.45
C ALA A 30 -48.09 -36.61 -29.77
N GLY A 31 -48.05 -35.34 -29.42
CA GLY A 31 -46.82 -34.58 -29.27
C GLY A 31 -46.04 -35.20 -28.12
N ARG A 32 -45.14 -36.13 -28.42
CA ARG A 32 -44.01 -36.44 -27.53
C ARG A 32 -43.21 -35.15 -27.35
N ARG A 33 -43.60 -34.35 -26.35
CA ARG A 33 -42.66 -33.50 -25.63
C ARG A 33 -41.63 -34.46 -25.06
N THR A 34 -40.47 -34.56 -25.68
CA THR A 34 -39.24 -34.90 -24.96
C THR A 34 -39.09 -33.85 -23.87
N GLN A 35 -39.69 -34.12 -22.70
CA GLN A 35 -39.19 -33.56 -21.45
C GLN A 35 -37.76 -34.05 -21.37
N THR A 36 -36.81 -33.20 -21.74
CA THR A 36 -35.47 -33.27 -21.16
C THR A 36 -35.72 -33.14 -19.66
N THR A 37 -35.78 -34.27 -18.95
CA THR A 37 -35.70 -34.29 -17.48
C THR A 37 -34.42 -33.55 -17.16
N ALA A 38 -34.54 -32.31 -16.69
CA ALA A 38 -33.39 -31.54 -16.25
C ALA A 38 -32.63 -32.42 -15.26
N GLN A 39 -31.38 -32.73 -15.58
CA GLN A 39 -30.55 -33.62 -14.79
C GLN A 39 -30.52 -33.12 -13.35
N GLN A 40 -30.78 -34.02 -12.39
CA GLN A 40 -30.80 -33.67 -10.97
C GLN A 40 -29.43 -33.14 -10.57
N VAL A 41 -29.40 -31.95 -9.96
CA VAL A 41 -28.19 -31.33 -9.42
C VAL A 41 -27.88 -31.99 -8.08
N THR A 42 -26.64 -32.41 -7.88
CA THR A 42 -26.19 -33.14 -6.70
C THR A 42 -24.99 -32.48 -6.06
N PHE A 43 -24.81 -32.67 -4.76
CA PHE A 43 -23.68 -32.08 -4.05
C PHE A 43 -22.36 -32.61 -4.60
N ASN A 44 -22.16 -33.92 -4.61
CA ASN A 44 -20.89 -34.56 -4.97
C ASN A 44 -20.40 -34.12 -6.35
N ARG A 45 -21.27 -34.17 -7.37
CA ARG A 45 -20.90 -33.82 -8.74
C ARG A 45 -20.81 -32.32 -8.99
N ASP A 46 -21.81 -31.55 -8.56
CA ASP A 46 -22.02 -30.20 -9.07
C ASP A 46 -21.68 -29.10 -8.05
N ILE A 47 -21.91 -29.33 -6.75
CA ILE A 47 -21.77 -28.28 -5.71
C ILE A 47 -20.49 -28.40 -4.91
N ALA A 48 -19.99 -29.61 -4.67
CA ALA A 48 -18.74 -29.85 -3.96
C ALA A 48 -17.55 -29.16 -4.65
N PRO A 49 -17.40 -29.19 -5.99
CA PRO A 49 -16.35 -28.41 -6.67
C PRO A 49 -16.44 -26.91 -6.35
N ILE A 50 -17.65 -26.34 -6.37
CA ILE A 50 -17.89 -24.91 -6.07
C ILE A 50 -17.55 -24.63 -4.60
N VAL A 51 -18.12 -25.39 -3.66
CA VAL A 51 -17.95 -25.17 -2.22
C VAL A 51 -16.49 -25.35 -1.80
N PHE A 52 -15.81 -26.38 -2.31
CA PHE A 52 -14.42 -26.66 -1.97
C PHE A 52 -13.45 -25.61 -2.54
N GLN A 53 -13.73 -25.08 -3.72
CA GLN A 53 -12.90 -24.06 -4.34
C GLN A 53 -13.10 -22.67 -3.70
N TYR A 54 -14.36 -22.25 -3.54
CA TYR A 54 -14.67 -20.85 -3.22
C TYR A 54 -15.04 -20.59 -1.77
N CYS A 55 -15.50 -21.60 -1.02
CA CYS A 55 -16.02 -21.41 0.34
C CYS A 55 -15.11 -22.05 1.41
N ALA A 56 -14.67 -23.28 1.18
CA ALA A 56 -13.87 -24.06 2.13
C ALA A 56 -12.55 -23.40 2.59
N PRO A 57 -11.85 -22.55 1.79
CA PRO A 57 -10.65 -21.87 2.27
C PRO A 57 -10.88 -21.04 3.54
N CYS A 58 -12.04 -20.39 3.65
CA CYS A 58 -12.45 -19.60 4.82
C CYS A 58 -13.33 -20.40 5.79
N HIS A 59 -14.16 -21.31 5.29
CA HIS A 59 -15.07 -22.13 6.07
C HIS A 59 -14.43 -23.46 6.48
N ARG A 60 -13.42 -23.38 7.34
CA ARG A 60 -12.73 -24.53 7.93
C ARG A 60 -12.25 -24.20 9.34
N PRO A 61 -12.00 -25.21 10.20
CA PRO A 61 -11.55 -24.97 11.57
C PRO A 61 -10.31 -24.06 11.65
N GLY A 62 -10.37 -23.02 12.49
CA GLY A 62 -9.28 -22.07 12.71
C GLY A 62 -9.18 -20.92 11.69
N GLU A 63 -10.11 -20.84 10.74
CA GLU A 63 -10.25 -19.71 9.82
C GLU A 63 -11.43 -18.81 10.19
N ALA A 64 -11.62 -17.71 9.44
CA ALA A 64 -12.61 -16.68 9.78
C ALA A 64 -14.08 -17.12 9.60
N GLY A 65 -14.35 -18.17 8.83
CA GLY A 65 -15.70 -18.69 8.62
C GLY A 65 -16.28 -19.27 9.92
N PRO A 66 -17.55 -18.95 10.27
CA PRO A 66 -18.14 -19.34 11.55
C PRO A 66 -18.48 -20.84 11.66
N PHE A 67 -18.48 -21.56 10.53
CA PHE A 67 -18.77 -23.00 10.45
C PHE A 67 -17.99 -23.63 9.28
N PRO A 68 -17.69 -24.95 9.34
CA PRO A 68 -17.01 -25.65 8.27
C PRO A 68 -17.91 -25.86 7.03
N LEU A 69 -17.30 -25.95 5.85
CA LEU A 69 -17.93 -26.36 4.59
C LEU A 69 -17.04 -27.38 3.87
N LEU A 70 -16.76 -28.50 4.54
CA LEU A 70 -15.81 -29.53 4.08
C LEU A 70 -16.51 -30.84 3.68
N THR A 71 -17.79 -30.99 4.00
CA THR A 71 -18.58 -32.20 3.75
C THR A 71 -19.96 -31.87 3.19
N TYR A 72 -20.65 -32.87 2.65
CA TYR A 72 -22.06 -32.74 2.27
C TYR A 72 -22.93 -32.31 3.45
N SER A 73 -22.74 -32.93 4.62
CA SER A 73 -23.53 -32.61 5.82
C SER A 73 -23.41 -31.15 6.23
N ASP A 74 -22.19 -30.59 6.14
CA ASP A 74 -21.95 -29.17 6.38
C ASP A 74 -22.76 -28.31 5.38
N ALA A 75 -22.57 -28.54 4.09
CA ALA A 75 -23.24 -27.76 3.05
C ALA A 75 -24.76 -27.89 3.12
N LYS A 76 -25.28 -29.08 3.43
CA LYS A 76 -26.70 -29.37 3.58
C LYS A 76 -27.33 -28.62 4.74
N ALA A 77 -26.65 -28.56 5.89
CA ALA A 77 -27.12 -27.83 7.07
C ALA A 77 -27.28 -26.33 6.79
N HIS A 78 -26.46 -25.79 5.88
CA HIS A 78 -26.45 -24.36 5.51
C HIS A 78 -27.02 -24.08 4.12
N ALA A 79 -27.66 -25.05 3.45
CA ALA A 79 -28.00 -24.98 2.03
C ALA A 79 -28.80 -23.71 1.65
N ARG A 80 -29.85 -23.39 2.42
CA ARG A 80 -30.66 -22.18 2.18
C ARG A 80 -29.87 -20.88 2.37
N GLN A 81 -28.98 -20.86 3.37
CA GLN A 81 -28.14 -19.70 3.63
C GLN A 81 -27.14 -19.51 2.50
N ILE A 82 -26.47 -20.59 2.06
CA ILE A 82 -25.54 -20.59 0.92
C ILE A 82 -26.25 -20.07 -0.34
N ALA A 83 -27.43 -20.59 -0.66
CA ALA A 83 -28.22 -20.12 -1.79
C ALA A 83 -28.55 -18.61 -1.68
N ALA A 84 -28.99 -18.13 -0.52
CA ALA A 84 -29.32 -16.73 -0.33
C ALA A 84 -28.10 -15.80 -0.52
N VAL A 85 -26.95 -16.12 0.10
CA VAL A 85 -25.75 -15.26 0.04
C VAL A 85 -25.05 -15.31 -1.32
N THR A 86 -25.14 -16.43 -2.04
CA THR A 86 -24.59 -16.55 -3.40
C THR A 86 -25.46 -15.80 -4.41
N ALA A 87 -26.80 -15.83 -4.24
CA ALA A 87 -27.73 -15.12 -5.12
C ALA A 87 -27.53 -13.60 -5.10
N THR A 88 -27.21 -13.03 -3.93
CA THR A 88 -26.91 -11.59 -3.78
C THR A 88 -25.45 -11.25 -4.02
N ARG A 89 -24.60 -12.24 -4.35
CA ARG A 89 -23.14 -12.12 -4.49
C ARG A 89 -22.46 -11.58 -3.23
N PHE A 90 -23.10 -11.75 -2.06
CA PHE A 90 -22.53 -11.42 -0.77
C PHE A 90 -21.37 -12.38 -0.40
N MET A 91 -21.51 -13.65 -0.78
CA MET A 91 -20.46 -14.67 -0.61
C MET A 91 -20.38 -15.57 -1.85
N PRO A 92 -19.18 -16.05 -2.22
CA PRO A 92 -17.87 -15.61 -1.75
C PRO A 92 -17.64 -14.12 -2.11
N PRO A 93 -16.95 -13.36 -1.25
CA PRO A 93 -16.80 -11.93 -1.44
C PRO A 93 -15.78 -11.65 -2.54
N TRP A 94 -16.24 -11.02 -3.62
CA TRP A 94 -15.41 -10.51 -4.71
C TRP A 94 -16.05 -9.25 -5.30
N LEU A 95 -15.48 -8.10 -4.96
CA LEU A 95 -16.06 -6.80 -5.28
C LEU A 95 -15.92 -6.40 -6.76
N PRO A 96 -14.77 -6.63 -7.43
CA PRO A 96 -14.62 -6.24 -8.83
C PRO A 96 -15.61 -6.98 -9.73
N GLU A 97 -16.16 -6.25 -10.70
CA GLU A 97 -16.93 -6.88 -11.76
C GLU A 97 -16.02 -7.60 -12.77
N PRO A 98 -16.57 -8.52 -13.60
CA PRO A 98 -15.79 -9.13 -14.67
C PRO A 98 -15.23 -8.09 -15.64
N GLN A 99 -13.92 -8.13 -15.87
CA GLN A 99 -13.21 -7.17 -16.71
C GLN A 99 -12.11 -7.85 -17.54
N PRO A 100 -11.60 -7.20 -18.61
CA PRO A 100 -10.60 -7.82 -19.50
C PRO A 100 -9.31 -8.22 -18.79
N ALA A 101 -8.80 -7.37 -17.90
CA ALA A 101 -7.62 -7.67 -17.09
C ALA A 101 -7.99 -8.61 -15.94
N LYS A 102 -7.44 -9.82 -15.94
CA LYS A 102 -7.73 -10.86 -14.95
C LYS A 102 -6.90 -10.69 -13.69
N PHE A 103 -7.52 -11.00 -12.54
CA PHE A 103 -6.84 -11.03 -11.25
C PHE A 103 -6.47 -12.48 -10.87
N ALA A 104 -5.31 -12.66 -10.23
CA ALA A 104 -4.77 -13.98 -9.91
C ALA A 104 -5.57 -14.71 -8.82
N ASP A 105 -6.29 -13.94 -8.00
CA ASP A 105 -7.07 -14.41 -6.87
C ASP A 105 -8.59 -14.22 -7.09
N GLU A 106 -9.05 -14.19 -8.35
CA GLU A 106 -10.47 -14.01 -8.69
C GLU A 106 -11.33 -15.14 -8.09
N LEU A 107 -12.07 -14.81 -7.02
CA LEU A 107 -12.95 -15.73 -6.28
C LEU A 107 -14.43 -15.40 -6.51
N ARG A 108 -14.79 -15.09 -7.76
CA ARG A 108 -16.16 -14.75 -8.15
C ARG A 108 -16.89 -15.96 -8.72
N LEU A 109 -18.08 -16.26 -8.19
CA LEU A 109 -18.97 -17.23 -8.83
C LEU A 109 -19.56 -16.67 -10.13
N SER A 110 -19.53 -17.49 -11.17
CA SER A 110 -20.29 -17.26 -12.41
C SER A 110 -21.80 -17.33 -12.17
N ASP A 111 -22.59 -16.75 -13.07
CA ASP A 111 -24.06 -16.85 -13.00
C ASP A 111 -24.54 -18.30 -13.11
N GLU A 112 -23.81 -19.15 -13.84
CA GLU A 112 -24.10 -20.58 -13.99
C GLU A 112 -23.87 -21.36 -12.70
N GLU A 113 -22.76 -21.10 -12.00
CA GLU A 113 -22.46 -21.69 -10.69
C GLU A 113 -23.49 -21.26 -9.64
N ILE A 114 -23.88 -19.97 -9.62
CA ILE A 114 -24.95 -19.48 -8.74
C ILE A 114 -26.26 -20.22 -9.05
N ALA A 115 -26.62 -20.34 -10.33
CA ALA A 115 -27.83 -21.06 -10.74
C ALA A 115 -27.79 -22.56 -10.40
N LEU A 116 -26.61 -23.19 -10.41
CA LEU A 116 -26.43 -24.57 -9.93
C LEU A 116 -26.71 -24.67 -8.43
N VAL A 117 -26.16 -23.76 -7.62
CA VAL A 117 -26.43 -23.71 -6.18
C VAL A 117 -27.93 -23.52 -5.91
N GLN A 118 -28.60 -22.59 -6.60
CA GLN A 118 -30.04 -22.38 -6.43
C GLN A 118 -30.83 -23.65 -6.78
N ARG A 119 -30.57 -24.25 -7.94
CA ARG A 119 -31.27 -25.47 -8.38
C ARG A 119 -31.04 -26.64 -7.44
N TRP A 120 -29.82 -26.81 -6.92
CA TRP A 120 -29.53 -27.85 -5.94
C TRP A 120 -30.42 -27.70 -4.70
N VAL A 121 -30.55 -26.49 -4.16
CA VAL A 121 -31.39 -26.23 -2.99
C VAL A 121 -32.88 -26.41 -3.30
N GLU A 122 -33.35 -25.91 -4.44
CA GLU A 122 -34.74 -26.06 -4.91
C GLU A 122 -35.13 -27.54 -5.12
N GLN A 123 -34.20 -28.36 -5.60
CA GLN A 123 -34.37 -29.80 -5.80
C GLN A 123 -34.18 -30.63 -4.51
N GLY A 124 -34.13 -29.97 -3.35
CA GLY A 124 -34.06 -30.63 -2.05
C GLY A 124 -32.64 -30.98 -1.62
N ALA A 125 -31.61 -30.36 -2.19
CA ALA A 125 -30.19 -30.47 -1.85
C ALA A 125 -29.72 -31.93 -1.71
N ALA A 126 -29.78 -32.69 -2.81
CA ALA A 126 -29.39 -34.10 -2.86
C ALA A 126 -27.86 -34.27 -2.79
N GLU A 127 -27.38 -35.36 -2.16
CA GLU A 127 -25.95 -35.64 -2.02
C GLU A 127 -25.30 -36.10 -3.34
N GLY A 128 -25.91 -37.06 -4.04
CA GLY A 128 -25.35 -37.66 -5.24
C GLY A 128 -24.54 -38.92 -4.96
N ALA A 129 -23.95 -39.50 -6.02
CA ALA A 129 -23.20 -40.74 -5.92
C ALA A 129 -21.83 -40.49 -5.25
N PRO A 130 -21.35 -41.35 -4.31
CA PRO A 130 -20.06 -41.16 -3.65
C PRO A 130 -18.86 -41.06 -4.60
N GLU A 131 -18.91 -41.76 -5.74
CA GLU A 131 -17.88 -41.75 -6.78
C GLU A 131 -17.73 -40.40 -7.52
N ASP A 132 -18.76 -39.55 -7.47
CA ASP A 132 -18.74 -38.22 -8.07
C ASP A 132 -18.06 -37.18 -7.16
N LEU A 133 -17.82 -37.50 -5.88
CA LEU A 133 -17.29 -36.54 -4.91
C LEU A 133 -15.82 -36.23 -5.24
N PRO A 134 -15.47 -34.96 -5.52
CA PRO A 134 -14.08 -34.59 -5.76
C PRO A 134 -13.24 -34.81 -4.49
N PRO A 135 -11.91 -34.97 -4.64
CA PRO A 135 -11.01 -35.02 -3.49
C PRO A 135 -11.22 -33.82 -2.56
N ALA A 136 -11.36 -34.09 -1.27
CA ALA A 136 -11.49 -33.03 -0.28
C ALA A 136 -10.28 -32.08 -0.34
N PRO A 137 -10.49 -30.77 -0.15
CA PRO A 137 -9.41 -29.79 -0.19
C PRO A 137 -8.39 -30.08 0.90
N LYS A 138 -7.10 -30.03 0.52
CA LYS A 138 -6.00 -30.23 1.45
C LYS A 138 -5.49 -28.89 1.91
N PHE A 139 -5.49 -28.67 3.22
CA PHE A 139 -4.95 -27.47 3.84
C PHE A 139 -3.68 -27.81 4.62
N VAL A 140 -2.67 -26.95 4.51
CA VAL A 140 -1.43 -27.10 5.27
C VAL A 140 -1.68 -26.59 6.69
N PRO A 141 -1.47 -27.41 7.75
CA PRO A 141 -1.52 -26.92 9.11
C PRO A 141 -0.36 -25.96 9.39
N GLY A 142 -0.64 -24.84 10.06
CA GLY A 142 0.39 -23.84 10.37
C GLY A 142 0.70 -22.94 9.18
N TRP A 143 1.95 -22.98 8.71
CA TRP A 143 2.50 -22.09 7.67
C TRP A 143 2.21 -22.62 6.27
N GLN A 144 1.44 -21.88 5.48
CA GLN A 144 0.93 -22.32 4.18
C GLN A 144 2.03 -22.44 3.11
N LEU A 145 3.09 -21.63 3.20
CA LEU A 145 4.22 -21.69 2.27
C LEU A 145 5.28 -22.74 2.65
N GLY A 146 5.00 -23.59 3.65
CA GLY A 146 5.97 -24.52 4.23
C GLY A 146 6.66 -23.91 5.45
N GLN A 147 7.74 -24.53 5.94
CA GLN A 147 8.45 -24.04 7.11
C GLN A 147 9.18 -22.71 6.80
N PRO A 148 8.92 -21.61 7.55
CA PRO A 148 9.69 -20.38 7.40
C PRO A 148 11.14 -20.56 7.84
N ASP A 149 12.05 -19.85 7.19
CA ASP A 149 13.46 -19.80 7.59
C ASP A 149 13.64 -19.10 8.95
N LYS A 150 12.79 -18.11 9.21
CA LYS A 150 12.67 -17.43 10.51
C LYS A 150 11.20 -17.16 10.84
N ILE A 151 10.85 -17.39 12.09
CA ILE A 151 9.58 -16.97 12.67
C ILE A 151 9.91 -15.89 13.68
N ILE A 152 9.22 -14.76 13.58
CA ILE A 152 9.29 -13.68 14.56
C ILE A 152 7.90 -13.43 15.11
N GLU A 153 7.79 -13.31 16.44
CA GLU A 153 6.53 -13.06 17.15
C GLU A 153 6.58 -11.66 17.75
N ALA A 154 5.42 -11.01 17.86
CA ALA A 154 5.32 -9.74 18.57
C ALA A 154 5.81 -9.91 20.01
N GLU A 155 6.75 -9.04 20.44
CA GLU A 155 7.42 -9.18 21.74
C GLU A 155 6.42 -9.09 22.91
N LYS A 156 5.34 -8.33 22.76
CA LYS A 156 4.24 -8.26 23.72
C LYS A 156 2.89 -8.43 23.03
N PRO A 157 1.91 -9.03 23.72
CA PRO A 157 0.54 -9.07 23.25
C PRO A 157 -0.16 -7.72 23.42
N TYR A 158 -1.13 -7.45 22.55
CA TYR A 158 -2.11 -6.39 22.71
C TYR A 158 -3.43 -6.97 23.25
N THR A 159 -4.15 -6.21 24.08
CA THR A 159 -5.52 -6.59 24.51
C THR A 159 -6.52 -5.65 23.86
N LEU A 160 -7.25 -6.17 22.88
CA LEU A 160 -8.36 -5.46 22.24
C LEU A 160 -9.53 -5.34 23.24
N PRO A 161 -10.08 -4.14 23.47
CA PRO A 161 -11.25 -3.97 24.32
C PRO A 161 -12.49 -4.70 23.79
N ALA A 162 -13.44 -4.99 24.69
CA ALA A 162 -14.70 -5.67 24.35
C ALA A 162 -15.62 -4.85 23.43
N SER A 163 -15.56 -3.53 23.54
CA SER A 163 -16.42 -2.59 22.83
C SER A 163 -15.63 -1.34 22.44
N GLY A 164 -16.20 -0.55 21.54
CA GLY A 164 -15.58 0.66 21.00
C GLY A 164 -15.71 0.72 19.50
N SER A 165 -15.08 1.71 18.89
CA SER A 165 -14.86 1.75 17.45
C SER A 165 -13.79 0.75 17.04
N ASP A 166 -13.67 0.54 15.74
CA ASP A 166 -12.51 -0.10 15.14
C ASP A 166 -11.19 0.52 15.64
N MET A 167 -10.17 -0.32 15.75
CA MET A 167 -8.85 0.05 16.28
C MET A 167 -7.76 -0.28 15.26
N TYR A 168 -6.84 0.67 15.04
CA TYR A 168 -5.58 0.41 14.36
C TYR A 168 -4.46 0.28 15.39
N TRP A 169 -3.73 -0.83 15.32
CA TRP A 169 -2.61 -1.12 16.20
C TRP A 169 -1.36 -1.47 15.40
N ASN A 170 -0.20 -1.04 15.88
CA ASN A 170 1.08 -1.23 15.23
C ASN A 170 1.98 -2.08 16.12
N PHE A 171 2.38 -3.25 15.63
CA PHE A 171 3.40 -4.08 16.27
C PHE A 171 4.75 -3.90 15.57
N ILE A 172 5.81 -3.64 16.33
CA ILE A 172 7.16 -3.54 15.79
C ILE A 172 7.86 -4.90 15.92
N PHE A 173 8.24 -5.47 14.77
CA PHE A 173 9.02 -6.68 14.67
C PHE A 173 10.48 -6.34 14.36
N ARG A 174 11.34 -6.50 15.37
CA ARG A 174 12.79 -6.32 15.23
C ARG A 174 13.37 -7.52 14.50
N THR A 175 13.93 -7.30 13.31
CA THR A 175 14.31 -8.42 12.46
C THR A 175 15.64 -9.04 12.89
N PRO A 176 15.78 -10.38 12.82
CA PRO A 176 16.98 -11.07 13.30
C PRO A 176 18.04 -11.19 12.19
N VAL A 177 18.32 -10.11 11.45
CA VAL A 177 19.33 -10.08 10.40
C VAL A 177 20.54 -9.22 10.79
N ASP A 178 21.73 -9.78 10.61
CA ASP A 178 23.02 -9.15 10.93
C ASP A 178 23.73 -8.54 9.70
N ARG A 179 23.18 -8.80 8.51
CA ARG A 179 23.63 -8.35 7.19
C ARG A 179 22.42 -8.27 6.24
N THR A 180 22.62 -7.70 5.06
CA THR A 180 21.63 -7.70 3.99
C THR A 180 21.17 -9.13 3.63
N ARG A 181 19.86 -9.33 3.61
CA ARG A 181 19.17 -10.56 3.21
C ARG A 181 18.01 -10.22 2.27
N TRP A 182 17.53 -11.19 1.51
CA TRP A 182 16.46 -11.01 0.54
C TRP A 182 15.28 -11.91 0.87
N LEU A 183 14.11 -11.31 1.07
CA LEU A 183 12.86 -12.01 1.37
C LEU A 183 12.10 -12.27 0.08
N LYS A 184 11.92 -13.55 -0.26
CA LYS A 184 11.04 -13.96 -1.37
C LYS A 184 9.57 -14.01 -0.96
N ALA A 185 9.28 -14.12 0.33
CA ALA A 185 7.92 -14.13 0.85
C ALA A 185 7.90 -13.71 2.33
N ILE A 186 6.77 -13.12 2.73
CA ILE A 186 6.38 -12.94 4.13
C ILE A 186 4.99 -13.55 4.27
N GLU A 187 4.82 -14.41 5.27
CA GLU A 187 3.51 -14.93 5.66
C GLU A 187 3.09 -14.29 6.98
N ILE A 188 1.95 -13.58 6.96
CA ILE A 188 1.40 -12.90 8.14
C ILE A 188 0.47 -13.87 8.87
N ARG A 189 0.75 -14.13 10.15
CA ARG A 189 -0.17 -14.81 11.07
C ARG A 189 -0.63 -13.80 12.10
N PRO A 190 -1.79 -13.17 11.88
CA PRO A 190 -2.14 -11.95 12.59
C PRO A 190 -2.72 -12.22 14.00
N GLY A 191 -2.90 -13.48 14.38
CA GLY A 191 -3.51 -13.89 15.65
C GLY A 191 -4.90 -14.46 15.43
N ASP A 192 -5.87 -14.05 16.25
CA ASP A 192 -7.27 -14.47 16.13
C ASP A 192 -7.94 -13.80 14.92
N LYS A 193 -8.06 -14.56 13.82
CA LYS A 193 -8.57 -14.09 12.53
C LYS A 193 -10.02 -13.59 12.56
N ARG A 194 -10.77 -13.83 13.64
CA ARG A 194 -12.18 -13.42 13.78
C ARG A 194 -12.36 -11.94 14.12
N VAL A 195 -11.34 -11.30 14.67
CA VAL A 195 -11.39 -9.89 15.12
C VAL A 195 -10.47 -8.98 14.32
N ILE A 196 -9.92 -9.50 13.23
CA ILE A 196 -8.92 -8.83 12.40
C ILE A 196 -9.54 -8.65 11.03
N HIS A 197 -9.75 -7.39 10.66
CA HIS A 197 -10.34 -7.04 9.38
C HIS A 197 -9.29 -7.16 8.25
N HIS A 198 -8.11 -6.57 8.45
CA HIS A 198 -6.93 -6.76 7.61
C HIS A 198 -5.64 -6.39 8.37
N ALA A 199 -4.49 -6.70 7.78
CA ALA A 199 -3.18 -6.33 8.32
C ALA A 199 -2.18 -6.06 7.20
N ASN A 200 -1.29 -5.10 7.42
CA ASN A 200 -0.26 -4.66 6.48
C ASN A 200 1.10 -4.62 7.16
N VAL A 201 2.15 -5.07 6.47
CA VAL A 201 3.53 -4.90 6.92
C VAL A 201 4.16 -3.74 6.19
N LEU A 202 4.71 -2.79 6.96
CA LEU A 202 5.58 -1.72 6.47
C LEU A 202 7.02 -2.04 6.83
N VAL A 203 7.97 -1.50 6.07
CA VAL A 203 9.40 -1.72 6.24
C VAL A 203 10.05 -0.46 6.80
N ASP A 204 10.47 -0.50 8.06
CA ASP A 204 11.10 0.61 8.76
C ASP A 204 12.62 0.44 8.82
N ARG A 205 13.32 1.06 7.88
CA ARG A 205 14.78 0.93 7.73
C ARG A 205 15.57 1.70 8.79
N ASN A 206 14.95 2.72 9.37
CA ASN A 206 15.60 3.62 10.33
C ASN A 206 15.13 3.42 11.77
N GLN A 207 14.27 2.43 12.00
CA GLN A 207 13.68 2.15 13.31
C GLN A 207 12.89 3.36 13.86
N ALA A 208 12.38 4.20 12.96
CA ALA A 208 11.68 5.44 13.29
C ALA A 208 10.41 5.17 14.11
N ALA A 209 9.71 4.08 13.82
CA ALA A 209 8.50 3.67 14.52
C ALA A 209 8.76 3.36 16.00
N ARG A 210 9.98 2.99 16.39
CA ARG A 210 10.33 2.72 17.80
C ARG A 210 10.13 3.95 18.69
N ARG A 211 10.19 5.16 18.14
CA ARG A 211 9.96 6.41 18.89
C ARG A 211 8.50 6.56 19.36
N GLN A 212 7.57 5.84 18.73
CA GLN A 212 6.15 5.85 19.08
C GLN A 212 5.81 4.84 20.18
N GLU A 213 6.67 3.84 20.42
CA GLU A 213 6.45 2.88 21.50
C GLU A 213 6.73 3.52 22.86
N SER A 214 5.83 3.32 23.83
CA SER A 214 6.05 3.75 25.22
C SER A 214 7.13 2.93 25.92
N GLU A 215 7.26 1.67 25.54
CA GLU A 215 8.32 0.76 25.95
C GLU A 215 8.53 -0.29 24.87
N ARG A 216 9.70 -0.94 24.87
CA ARG A 216 10.07 -1.92 23.86
C ARG A 216 8.97 -2.99 23.70
N GLY A 217 8.50 -3.14 22.45
CA GLY A 217 7.58 -4.18 22.04
C GLY A 217 6.12 -3.94 22.43
N ALA A 218 5.79 -2.83 23.09
CA ALA A 218 4.41 -2.50 23.45
C ALA A 218 3.55 -2.22 22.21
N GLY A 219 4.15 -1.80 21.10
CA GLY A 219 3.40 -1.26 19.96
C GLY A 219 2.76 0.09 20.28
N PHE A 220 1.93 0.56 19.36
CA PHE A 220 1.24 1.86 19.47
C PHE A 220 0.01 1.92 18.55
N THR A 221 -0.89 2.87 18.79
CA THR A 221 -2.10 3.07 17.97
C THR A 221 -1.83 3.96 16.76
N GLY A 222 -2.60 3.78 15.68
CA GLY A 222 -2.59 4.66 14.52
C GLY A 222 -2.74 3.92 13.21
N MET A 223 -3.53 4.47 12.29
CA MET A 223 -3.68 3.95 10.92
C MET A 223 -2.50 4.37 10.06
N GLU A 224 -2.22 5.68 10.01
CA GLU A 224 -1.14 6.24 9.21
C GLU A 224 0.19 6.24 9.97
N LEU A 225 1.21 5.72 9.31
CA LEU A 225 2.56 5.64 9.83
C LEU A 225 3.47 6.54 9.01
N LYS A 226 4.19 7.44 9.70
CA LYS A 226 5.31 8.16 9.09
C LYS A 226 6.59 7.39 9.39
N ILE A 227 7.13 6.75 8.35
CA ILE A 227 8.42 6.06 8.41
C ILE A 227 9.44 6.94 7.66
N GLU A 228 10.37 7.51 8.41
CA GLU A 228 11.47 8.29 7.85
C GLU A 228 12.52 7.34 7.27
N SER A 229 13.06 7.67 6.08
CA SER A 229 14.17 6.94 5.46
C SER A 229 15.24 7.92 4.99
N GLU A 230 16.51 7.60 5.24
CA GLU A 230 17.66 8.36 4.74
C GLU A 230 18.15 7.83 3.38
N ALA A 231 17.77 6.60 3.03
CA ALA A 231 18.08 5.98 1.75
C ALA A 231 16.86 6.06 0.81
N PHE A 232 17.13 6.28 -0.48
CA PHE A 232 16.10 6.18 -1.51
C PHE A 232 15.73 4.72 -1.75
N ASP A 233 14.69 4.25 -1.07
CA ASP A 233 14.07 2.94 -1.28
C ASP A 233 12.57 3.03 -0.96
N PRO A 234 11.75 3.51 -1.91
CA PRO A 234 10.34 3.75 -1.66
C PRO A 234 9.57 2.46 -1.36
N ASP A 235 8.41 2.61 -0.74
CA ASP A 235 7.49 1.48 -0.54
C ASP A 235 7.19 0.81 -1.88
N SER A 236 7.32 -0.51 -1.90
CA SER A 236 7.46 -1.27 -3.15
C SER A 236 6.58 -2.51 -3.22
N HIS A 237 6.18 -3.08 -2.08
CA HIS A 237 5.40 -4.30 -2.00
C HIS A 237 4.12 -4.10 -1.21
N PHE A 238 2.99 -4.55 -1.75
CA PHE A 238 1.82 -4.80 -0.91
C PHE A 238 2.03 -6.04 -0.05
N LEU A 239 2.45 -5.84 1.20
CA LEU A 239 2.55 -6.90 2.20
C LEU A 239 1.26 -6.98 3.02
N PHE A 240 0.20 -7.43 2.36
CA PHE A 240 -1.18 -7.35 2.84
C PHE A 240 -1.73 -8.73 3.24
N TRP A 241 -2.58 -8.76 4.26
CA TRP A 241 -3.37 -9.91 4.67
C TRP A 241 -4.82 -9.51 5.00
N LYS A 242 -5.78 -10.34 4.60
CA LYS A 242 -7.17 -10.31 5.07
C LYS A 242 -7.69 -11.75 5.25
N PRO A 243 -8.86 -11.96 5.88
CA PRO A 243 -9.53 -13.24 5.84
C PRO A 243 -9.65 -13.83 4.41
N GLY A 244 -9.17 -15.06 4.26
CA GLY A 244 -9.13 -15.77 2.97
C GLY A 244 -7.91 -15.47 2.09
N THR A 245 -6.98 -14.61 2.51
CA THR A 245 -5.71 -14.41 1.77
C THR A 245 -4.94 -15.71 1.68
N VAL A 246 -4.60 -16.10 0.45
CA VAL A 246 -3.67 -17.20 0.18
C VAL A 246 -2.27 -16.60 0.02
N PRO A 247 -1.30 -16.93 0.90
CA PRO A 247 0.05 -16.41 0.77
C PRO A 247 0.72 -17.01 -0.46
N ARG A 248 1.55 -16.21 -1.13
CA ARG A 248 2.30 -16.61 -2.33
C ARG A 248 3.72 -16.04 -2.23
N PRO A 249 4.75 -16.75 -2.72
CA PRO A 249 6.04 -16.14 -2.95
C PRO A 249 5.91 -15.02 -3.97
N GLY A 250 6.70 -13.96 -3.79
CA GLY A 250 6.84 -12.90 -4.78
C GLY A 250 7.44 -13.44 -6.09
N PRO A 251 7.24 -12.72 -7.21
CA PRO A 251 7.89 -13.04 -8.49
C PRO A 251 9.42 -13.12 -8.36
N GLU A 252 10.05 -13.92 -9.22
CA GLU A 252 11.51 -13.97 -9.29
C GLU A 252 12.10 -12.59 -9.61
N GLY A 253 13.21 -12.24 -8.97
CA GLY A 253 13.86 -10.93 -9.11
C GLY A 253 13.23 -9.82 -8.27
N MET A 254 12.09 -10.04 -7.60
CA MET A 254 11.36 -9.03 -6.82
C MET A 254 11.44 -9.26 -5.30
N ALA A 255 12.52 -9.88 -4.81
CA ALA A 255 12.68 -10.13 -3.39
C ALA A 255 12.80 -8.80 -2.62
N LEU A 256 12.17 -8.71 -1.44
CA LEU A 256 12.29 -7.54 -0.58
C LEU A 256 13.66 -7.54 0.09
N ARG A 257 14.38 -6.42 0.00
CA ARG A 257 15.65 -6.21 0.70
C ARG A 257 15.40 -6.02 2.20
N LEU A 258 16.16 -6.72 3.03
CA LEU A 258 16.16 -6.55 4.47
C LEU A 258 17.59 -6.38 4.97
N ASP A 259 17.93 -5.17 5.40
CA ASP A 259 19.26 -4.86 5.93
C ASP A 259 19.32 -5.08 7.44
N LYS A 260 20.55 -5.09 7.98
CA LYS A 260 20.75 -5.04 9.44
C LYS A 260 19.97 -3.84 9.99
N ASP A 261 19.37 -4.01 11.16
CA ASP A 261 18.65 -2.96 11.88
C ASP A 261 17.35 -2.48 11.21
N THR A 262 16.87 -3.14 10.16
CA THR A 262 15.51 -2.91 9.63
C THR A 262 14.44 -3.55 10.52
N ASP A 263 13.39 -2.80 10.86
CA ASP A 263 12.20 -3.30 11.53
C ASP A 263 11.08 -3.56 10.51
N LEU A 264 10.18 -4.50 10.85
CA LEU A 264 8.92 -4.69 10.14
C LEU A 264 7.79 -4.21 11.05
N VAL A 265 6.96 -3.28 10.59
CA VAL A 265 5.83 -2.76 11.36
C VAL A 265 4.56 -3.40 10.84
N LEU A 266 3.93 -4.25 11.65
CA LEU A 266 2.62 -4.81 11.32
C LEU A 266 1.53 -3.87 11.82
N ASN A 267 0.93 -3.12 10.91
CA ASN A 267 -0.29 -2.37 11.14
C ASN A 267 -1.49 -3.32 11.01
N ILE A 268 -2.34 -3.38 12.04
CA ILE A 268 -3.50 -4.28 12.08
C ILE A 268 -4.78 -3.49 12.35
N HIS A 269 -5.82 -3.77 11.57
CA HIS A 269 -7.16 -3.22 11.75
C HIS A 269 -8.02 -4.24 12.50
N LEU A 270 -8.42 -3.87 13.71
CA LEU A 270 -9.10 -4.73 14.68
C LEU A 270 -10.54 -4.27 14.90
N GLN A 271 -11.44 -5.25 15.01
CA GLN A 271 -12.87 -5.05 15.28
C GLN A 271 -13.24 -5.71 16.62
N PRO A 272 -13.77 -4.95 17.60
CA PRO A 272 -14.20 -5.51 18.89
C PRO A 272 -15.24 -6.64 18.74
N SER A 273 -15.06 -7.74 19.49
CA SER A 273 -15.93 -8.93 19.41
C SER A 273 -17.06 -8.98 20.46
N GLY A 274 -17.17 -7.97 21.32
CA GLY A 274 -18.06 -8.00 22.50
C GLY A 274 -17.40 -8.54 23.77
N LYS A 275 -16.14 -8.98 23.71
CA LYS A 275 -15.33 -9.37 24.87
C LYS A 275 -13.86 -8.99 24.66
N PRO A 276 -13.05 -8.85 25.72
CA PRO A 276 -11.63 -8.55 25.54
C PRO A 276 -10.92 -9.70 24.82
N GLU A 277 -10.11 -9.38 23.81
CA GLU A 277 -9.37 -10.37 23.01
C GLU A 277 -7.87 -10.10 23.08
N LYS A 278 -7.08 -11.16 23.27
CA LYS A 278 -5.62 -11.06 23.31
C LYS A 278 -5.05 -11.35 21.94
N ILE A 279 -4.33 -10.38 21.37
CA ILE A 279 -3.75 -10.43 20.02
C ILE A 279 -2.23 -10.46 20.13
N GLN A 280 -1.61 -11.48 19.55
CA GLN A 280 -0.15 -11.58 19.48
C GLN A 280 0.22 -12.19 18.11
N PRO A 281 0.53 -11.34 17.12
CA PRO A 281 0.82 -11.80 15.77
C PRO A 281 2.23 -12.38 15.63
N SER A 282 2.44 -13.13 14.57
CA SER A 282 3.75 -13.60 14.13
C SER A 282 3.93 -13.47 12.61
N LEU A 283 5.18 -13.31 12.17
CA LEU A 283 5.57 -13.25 10.77
C LEU A 283 6.49 -14.43 10.44
N GLY A 284 6.18 -15.13 9.35
CA GLY A 284 7.04 -16.15 8.75
C GLY A 284 7.86 -15.52 7.63
N LEU A 285 9.18 -15.51 7.78
CA LEU A 285 10.12 -14.95 6.83
C LEU A 285 10.76 -16.06 5.99
N TYR A 286 10.67 -15.91 4.66
CA TYR A 286 11.25 -16.85 3.71
C TYR A 286 12.31 -16.13 2.88
N PHE A 287 13.55 -16.56 3.03
CA PHE A 287 14.70 -15.94 2.38
C PHE A 287 15.03 -16.61 1.04
N THR A 288 15.82 -15.88 0.24
CA THR A 288 16.47 -16.35 -0.97
C THR A 288 17.88 -15.78 -1.03
N ASP A 289 18.78 -16.50 -1.70
CA ASP A 289 20.14 -16.02 -1.96
C ASP A 289 20.22 -15.15 -3.23
N LYS A 290 19.13 -15.10 -4.02
CA LYS A 290 19.02 -14.26 -5.21
C LYS A 290 18.66 -12.82 -4.82
N PRO A 291 19.53 -11.82 -5.09
CA PRO A 291 19.20 -10.43 -4.84
C PRO A 291 18.06 -9.94 -5.74
N ALA A 292 17.43 -8.84 -5.35
CA ALA A 292 16.46 -8.18 -6.22
C ALA A 292 17.13 -7.64 -7.48
N THR A 293 16.48 -7.84 -8.61
CA THR A 293 16.84 -7.28 -9.93
C THR A 293 15.69 -6.47 -10.51
N LEU A 294 14.49 -6.55 -9.93
CA LEU A 294 13.28 -5.83 -10.30
C LEU A 294 12.77 -5.06 -9.08
N PHE A 295 12.58 -3.76 -9.24
CA PHE A 295 12.28 -2.86 -8.14
C PHE A 295 10.91 -2.19 -8.38
N PRO A 296 9.82 -2.74 -7.83
CA PRO A 296 8.52 -2.09 -7.91
C PRO A 296 8.46 -0.86 -7.00
N VAL A 297 7.41 -0.06 -7.17
CA VAL A 297 7.07 1.08 -6.32
C VAL A 297 5.56 1.17 -6.16
N LEU A 298 5.11 1.63 -5.00
CA LEU A 298 3.72 1.98 -4.74
C LEU A 298 3.48 3.44 -5.12
N LEU A 299 2.44 3.67 -5.92
CA LEU A 299 1.90 4.98 -6.24
C LEU A 299 0.54 5.13 -5.59
N GLN A 300 0.24 6.29 -5.03
CA GLN A 300 -1.07 6.61 -4.45
C GLN A 300 -1.69 7.75 -5.25
N LEU A 301 -2.87 7.52 -5.80
CA LEU A 301 -3.78 8.60 -6.18
C LEU A 301 -4.72 8.83 -5.00
N GLU A 302 -4.90 10.09 -4.62
CA GLU A 302 -5.83 10.45 -3.56
C GLU A 302 -6.41 11.84 -3.77
N ASN A 303 -7.61 12.07 -3.22
CA ASN A 303 -8.19 13.41 -3.20
C ASN A 303 -9.12 13.61 -2.00
N ASP A 304 -8.61 13.31 -0.82
CA ASP A 304 -9.35 13.40 0.43
C ASP A 304 -9.84 14.82 0.72
N ARG A 305 -9.17 15.84 0.18
CA ARG A 305 -9.57 17.25 0.33
C ARG A 305 -10.92 17.57 -0.31
N GLN A 306 -11.36 16.80 -1.29
CA GLN A 306 -12.70 16.93 -1.86
C GLN A 306 -13.78 16.33 -0.96
N LEU A 307 -13.44 15.48 0.02
CA LEU A 307 -14.41 14.83 0.89
C LEU A 307 -15.02 15.83 1.89
N ASP A 308 -16.14 16.40 1.48
CA ASP A 308 -17.07 17.17 2.27
C ASP A 308 -18.49 16.77 1.87
N ILE A 309 -18.92 15.59 2.32
CA ILE A 309 -20.14 14.92 1.86
C ILE A 309 -21.33 15.40 2.71
N PRO A 310 -22.30 16.13 2.14
CA PRO A 310 -23.48 16.60 2.87
C PRO A 310 -24.37 15.43 3.33
N PRO A 311 -25.12 15.57 4.43
CA PRO A 311 -26.12 14.58 4.81
C PRO A 311 -27.20 14.47 3.73
N GLY A 312 -27.57 13.25 3.36
CA GLY A 312 -28.61 12.98 2.35
C GLY A 312 -28.09 12.94 0.91
N GLU A 313 -26.83 13.30 0.65
CA GLU A 313 -26.23 13.23 -0.68
C GLU A 313 -26.10 11.77 -1.14
N LYS A 314 -26.57 11.44 -2.35
CA LYS A 314 -26.63 10.06 -2.88
C LYS A 314 -25.55 9.75 -3.91
N HIS A 315 -24.92 10.79 -4.43
CA HIS A 315 -23.98 10.71 -5.55
C HIS A 315 -22.91 11.81 -5.42
N PHE A 316 -22.13 11.75 -4.34
CA PHE A 316 -20.97 12.61 -4.19
C PHE A 316 -19.80 11.99 -4.94
N VAL A 317 -19.16 12.74 -5.84
CA VAL A 317 -18.08 12.22 -6.69
C VAL A 317 -16.75 12.82 -6.28
N VAL A 318 -15.75 11.96 -6.10
CA VAL A 318 -14.34 12.34 -5.93
C VAL A 318 -13.54 11.76 -7.08
N THR A 319 -12.68 12.59 -7.67
CA THR A 319 -11.82 12.17 -8.78
C THR A 319 -10.38 12.54 -8.52
N ASP A 320 -9.48 11.76 -9.09
CA ASP A 320 -8.07 12.11 -9.18
C ASP A 320 -7.45 11.58 -10.46
N LYS A 321 -6.28 12.11 -10.86
CA LYS A 321 -5.52 11.60 -12.00
C LYS A 321 -4.01 11.76 -11.80
N PHE A 322 -3.26 10.91 -12.48
CA PHE A 322 -1.81 10.94 -12.52
C PHE A 322 -1.32 10.49 -13.91
N THR A 323 -0.31 11.16 -14.48
CA THR A 323 0.25 10.78 -15.79
C THR A 323 1.62 10.18 -15.63
N LEU A 324 1.82 8.98 -16.19
CA LEU A 324 3.05 8.20 -16.03
C LEU A 324 4.24 8.86 -16.77
N PRO A 325 5.36 9.15 -16.07
CA PRO A 325 6.56 9.74 -16.67
C PRO A 325 7.44 8.71 -17.41
N VAL A 326 7.18 7.42 -17.20
CA VAL A 326 7.92 6.27 -17.75
C VAL A 326 6.96 5.14 -18.10
N ASP A 327 7.40 4.18 -18.92
CA ASP A 327 6.68 2.92 -19.13
C ASP A 327 6.70 2.11 -17.84
N VAL A 328 5.57 1.47 -17.50
CA VAL A 328 5.45 0.63 -16.32
C VAL A 328 4.62 -0.61 -16.60
N ASP A 329 4.85 -1.66 -15.82
CA ASP A 329 3.93 -2.78 -15.67
C ASP A 329 3.15 -2.63 -14.36
N LEU A 330 1.83 -2.55 -14.43
CA LEU A 330 0.96 -2.55 -13.26
C LEU A 330 0.77 -3.99 -12.75
N LEU A 331 1.18 -4.24 -11.51
CA LEU A 331 1.23 -5.57 -10.90
C LEU A 331 0.03 -5.83 -9.99
N ALA A 332 -0.42 -4.81 -9.25
CA ALA A 332 -1.55 -4.89 -8.35
C ALA A 332 -2.18 -3.51 -8.13
N ILE A 333 -3.45 -3.51 -7.72
CA ILE A 333 -4.25 -2.32 -7.47
C ILE A 333 -5.04 -2.48 -6.16
N TYR A 334 -5.12 -1.42 -5.36
CA TYR A 334 -5.84 -1.41 -4.09
C TYR A 334 -6.67 -0.12 -3.95
N PRO A 335 -7.96 -0.18 -4.31
CA PRO A 335 -8.94 0.86 -4.01
C PRO A 335 -9.29 0.85 -2.52
N HIS A 336 -9.47 2.03 -1.93
CA HIS A 336 -9.88 2.18 -0.53
C HIS A 336 -10.84 3.37 -0.36
N ALA A 337 -11.95 3.10 0.32
CA ALA A 337 -12.96 4.03 0.80
C ALA A 337 -13.63 3.44 2.04
N HIS A 338 -14.33 4.24 2.86
CA HIS A 338 -15.07 3.73 4.02
C HIS A 338 -16.52 3.39 3.66
N TYR A 339 -17.45 3.54 4.62
CA TYR A 339 -18.81 3.00 4.55
C TYR A 339 -19.74 3.71 3.56
N LEU A 340 -19.44 4.95 3.19
CA LEU A 340 -20.21 5.72 2.22
C LEU A 340 -19.79 5.42 0.78
N GLY A 341 -18.61 4.84 0.56
CA GLY A 341 -18.17 4.41 -0.76
C GLY A 341 -19.23 3.49 -1.40
N LYS A 342 -19.52 3.72 -2.68
CA LYS A 342 -20.60 3.05 -3.42
C LYS A 342 -20.11 2.42 -4.71
N ASP A 343 -19.46 3.22 -5.54
CA ASP A 343 -18.92 2.83 -6.84
C ASP A 343 -17.49 3.34 -6.95
N LEU A 344 -16.53 2.45 -7.23
CA LEU A 344 -15.12 2.81 -7.34
C LEU A 344 -14.60 2.34 -8.69
N GLN A 345 -14.08 3.27 -9.48
CA GLN A 345 -13.50 2.97 -10.79
C GLN A 345 -12.11 3.58 -10.93
N ALA A 346 -11.21 2.81 -11.54
CA ALA A 346 -9.95 3.32 -12.08
C ALA A 346 -9.78 2.95 -13.54
N LEU A 347 -9.39 3.94 -14.35
CA LEU A 347 -9.16 3.83 -15.78
C LEU A 347 -7.73 4.25 -16.13
N ALA A 348 -7.20 3.69 -17.21
CA ALA A 348 -5.99 4.15 -17.87
C ALA A 348 -6.33 4.66 -19.27
N THR A 349 -6.14 5.95 -19.51
CA THR A 349 -6.20 6.56 -20.85
C THR A 349 -4.80 6.54 -21.44
N LEU A 350 -4.61 5.74 -22.49
CA LEU A 350 -3.34 5.56 -23.17
C LEU A 350 -2.97 6.77 -24.05
N PRO A 351 -1.70 6.90 -24.47
CA PRO A 351 -1.25 8.01 -25.33
C PRO A 351 -1.98 8.11 -26.68
N ASP A 352 -2.56 7.01 -27.18
CA ASP A 352 -3.38 7.00 -28.39
C ASP A 352 -4.85 7.44 -28.16
N GLY A 353 -5.21 7.76 -26.92
CA GLY A 353 -6.54 8.16 -26.50
C GLY A 353 -7.48 7.00 -26.14
N SER A 354 -7.05 5.74 -26.29
CA SER A 354 -7.86 4.59 -25.88
C SER A 354 -7.91 4.44 -24.36
N ALA A 355 -9.05 4.06 -23.81
CA ALA A 355 -9.23 3.85 -22.38
C ALA A 355 -9.27 2.35 -22.04
N ARG A 356 -8.67 1.98 -20.91
CA ARG A 356 -8.69 0.64 -20.34
C ARG A 356 -9.17 0.68 -18.90
N THR A 357 -10.13 -0.18 -18.54
CA THR A 357 -10.52 -0.38 -17.15
C THR A 357 -9.42 -1.10 -16.40
N LEU A 358 -8.86 -0.47 -15.37
CA LEU A 358 -7.90 -1.11 -14.46
C LEU A 358 -8.64 -1.88 -13.36
N ILE A 359 -9.66 -1.25 -12.78
CA ILE A 359 -10.58 -1.88 -11.83
C ILE A 359 -11.92 -1.15 -11.83
N HIS A 360 -13.02 -1.89 -11.70
CA HIS A 360 -14.33 -1.34 -11.43
C HIS A 360 -15.05 -2.17 -10.38
N ILE A 361 -15.47 -1.50 -9.30
CA ILE A 361 -16.22 -2.05 -8.18
C ILE A 361 -17.54 -1.29 -8.10
N PRO A 362 -18.62 -1.81 -8.71
CA PRO A 362 -19.88 -1.10 -8.78
C PRO A 362 -20.66 -1.10 -7.45
N GLN A 363 -20.26 -1.97 -6.51
CA GLN A 363 -20.87 -2.12 -5.18
C GLN A 363 -19.75 -2.29 -4.15
N TRP A 364 -19.26 -1.17 -3.64
CA TRP A 364 -18.23 -1.16 -2.61
C TRP A 364 -18.69 -1.81 -1.32
N ASN A 365 -17.76 -2.47 -0.64
CA ASN A 365 -17.95 -2.93 0.73
C ASN A 365 -16.61 -2.92 1.45
N LEU A 366 -16.45 -2.01 2.41
CA LEU A 366 -15.23 -1.87 3.21
C LEU A 366 -14.79 -3.21 3.83
N ASN A 367 -15.75 -4.06 4.23
CA ASN A 367 -15.46 -5.36 4.88
C ASN A 367 -14.67 -6.34 4.00
N TRP A 368 -14.63 -6.08 2.69
CA TRP A 368 -14.03 -6.96 1.69
C TRP A 368 -12.98 -6.27 0.82
N GLN A 369 -12.45 -5.13 1.30
CA GLN A 369 -11.33 -4.48 0.65
C GLN A 369 -10.12 -5.42 0.54
N ALA A 370 -9.38 -5.30 -0.56
CA ALA A 370 -8.30 -6.22 -0.88
C ALA A 370 -7.31 -5.61 -1.86
N VAL A 371 -6.07 -6.05 -1.78
CA VAL A 371 -5.11 -5.87 -2.87
C VAL A 371 -5.45 -6.84 -4.00
N TYR A 372 -5.80 -6.31 -5.17
CA TYR A 372 -6.12 -7.10 -6.36
C TYR A 372 -4.87 -7.25 -7.22
N ARG A 373 -4.29 -8.45 -7.24
CA ARG A 373 -3.09 -8.77 -8.03
C ARG A 373 -3.48 -9.24 -9.41
N TYR A 374 -2.89 -8.66 -10.45
CA TYR A 374 -3.17 -9.11 -11.81
C TYR A 374 -2.56 -10.51 -12.06
N ALA A 375 -3.28 -11.35 -12.79
CA ALA A 375 -2.80 -12.68 -13.20
C ALA A 375 -1.62 -12.57 -14.19
N ALA A 376 -1.63 -11.50 -15.00
CA ALA A 376 -0.52 -11.07 -15.83
C ALA A 376 -0.38 -9.54 -15.68
N PRO A 377 0.84 -8.99 -15.58
CA PRO A 377 1.04 -7.55 -15.47
C PRO A 377 0.36 -6.78 -16.60
N VAL A 378 -0.19 -5.60 -16.30
CA VAL A 378 -0.79 -4.71 -17.30
C VAL A 378 0.23 -3.66 -17.70
N THR A 379 0.79 -3.78 -18.91
CA THR A 379 1.74 -2.79 -19.43
C THR A 379 1.04 -1.47 -19.77
N LEU A 380 1.56 -0.37 -19.20
CA LEU A 380 1.10 1.00 -19.39
C LEU A 380 2.27 1.85 -19.91
N PRO A 381 2.20 2.38 -21.14
CA PRO A 381 3.26 3.20 -21.69
C PRO A 381 3.33 4.57 -20.99
N LYS A 382 4.50 5.20 -21.06
CA LYS A 382 4.73 6.60 -20.70
C LYS A 382 3.67 7.49 -21.35
N GLY A 383 3.17 8.48 -20.60
CA GLY A 383 2.11 9.38 -21.04
C GLY A 383 0.70 8.80 -20.86
N THR A 384 0.56 7.56 -20.39
CA THR A 384 -0.73 7.06 -19.91
C THR A 384 -1.18 7.87 -18.70
N THR A 385 -2.42 8.36 -18.75
CA THR A 385 -3.08 9.00 -17.61
C THR A 385 -3.95 7.97 -16.89
N ILE A 386 -3.62 7.69 -15.63
CA ILE A 386 -4.44 6.90 -14.73
C ILE A 386 -5.42 7.84 -14.04
N SER A 387 -6.70 7.50 -14.00
CA SER A 387 -7.74 8.29 -13.34
C SER A 387 -8.56 7.45 -12.38
N MET A 388 -8.86 8.03 -11.22
CA MET A 388 -9.75 7.53 -10.19
C MET A 388 -11.10 8.27 -10.27
N HIS A 389 -12.21 7.53 -10.12
CA HIS A 389 -13.56 8.07 -10.02
C HIS A 389 -14.36 7.28 -8.97
N TYR A 390 -14.54 7.88 -7.80
CA TYR A 390 -15.25 7.26 -6.67
C TYR A 390 -16.55 8.00 -6.38
N VAL A 391 -17.61 7.24 -6.14
CA VAL A 391 -18.94 7.73 -5.79
C VAL A 391 -19.26 7.35 -4.35
N TYR A 392 -19.80 8.29 -3.58
CA TYR A 392 -20.23 8.11 -2.21
C TYR A 392 -21.74 8.39 -2.05
N ASP A 393 -22.36 7.69 -1.10
CA ASP A 393 -23.79 7.78 -0.76
C ASP A 393 -23.95 7.95 0.76
N ASN A 394 -24.18 9.21 1.16
CA ASN A 394 -24.47 9.63 2.54
C ASN A 394 -25.98 9.81 2.78
N SER A 395 -26.81 9.03 2.10
CA SER A 395 -28.25 9.03 2.34
C SER A 395 -28.67 7.94 3.34
N SER A 396 -29.94 8.01 3.76
CA SER A 396 -30.58 6.96 4.57
C SER A 396 -30.84 5.66 3.79
N ASP A 397 -30.72 5.68 2.46
CA ASP A 397 -30.90 4.49 1.61
C ASP A 397 -29.64 3.60 1.62
N ASN A 398 -28.47 4.18 1.95
CA ASN A 398 -27.25 3.42 2.14
C ASN A 398 -27.29 2.70 3.49
N VAL A 399 -27.61 1.41 3.45
CA VAL A 399 -27.65 0.55 4.65
C VAL A 399 -26.31 0.40 5.37
N ALA A 400 -25.19 0.73 4.70
CA ALA A 400 -23.87 0.74 5.31
C ALA A 400 -23.54 2.07 6.01
N ASN A 401 -24.34 3.13 5.83
CA ASN A 401 -24.09 4.42 6.45
C ASN A 401 -24.05 4.27 7.98
N PRO A 402 -22.92 4.59 8.64
CA PRO A 402 -22.78 4.42 10.08
C PRO A 402 -23.54 5.49 10.89
N ASN A 403 -24.19 6.44 10.22
CA ASN A 403 -24.91 7.56 10.84
C ASN A 403 -26.40 7.46 10.53
N ASP A 404 -27.22 7.32 11.56
CA ASP A 404 -28.68 7.41 11.47
C ASP A 404 -29.22 8.42 12.51
N PRO A 405 -29.73 9.59 12.08
CA PRO A 405 -29.83 10.05 10.70
C PRO A 405 -28.46 10.40 10.08
N PRO A 406 -28.35 10.48 8.73
CA PRO A 406 -27.12 10.90 8.07
C PRO A 406 -26.63 12.27 8.55
N ARG A 407 -25.30 12.42 8.68
CA ARG A 407 -24.63 13.67 9.07
C ARG A 407 -23.55 14.03 8.05
N ARG A 408 -23.07 15.27 8.07
CA ARG A 408 -21.93 15.67 7.24
C ARG A 408 -20.71 14.80 7.54
N VAL A 409 -20.07 14.25 6.50
CA VAL A 409 -18.87 13.41 6.61
C VAL A 409 -17.73 14.07 5.84
N VAL A 410 -16.52 14.02 6.40
CA VAL A 410 -15.29 14.57 5.81
C VAL A 410 -14.20 13.51 5.78
N ALA A 411 -13.07 13.83 5.16
CA ALA A 411 -11.88 12.98 5.21
C ALA A 411 -11.42 12.68 6.65
N GLY A 412 -10.96 11.45 6.90
CA GLY A 412 -10.33 11.08 8.17
C GLY A 412 -10.11 9.58 8.35
N ASN A 413 -9.32 9.24 9.37
CA ASN A 413 -8.83 7.87 9.62
C ASN A 413 -9.85 6.96 10.34
N ARG A 414 -11.02 7.47 10.75
CA ARG A 414 -12.05 6.63 11.37
C ARG A 414 -12.94 6.07 10.28
N SER A 415 -13.45 4.86 10.47
CA SER A 415 -14.42 4.28 9.52
C SER A 415 -15.72 5.08 9.40
N THR A 416 -16.01 6.00 10.32
CA THR A 416 -17.13 6.96 10.23
C THR A 416 -16.81 8.28 9.50
N ASP A 417 -15.53 8.50 9.21
CA ASP A 417 -15.04 9.52 8.27
C ASP A 417 -14.91 8.84 6.88
N GLU A 418 -14.39 9.53 5.86
CA GLU A 418 -14.16 8.94 4.53
C GLU A 418 -12.72 9.05 4.03
N MET A 419 -12.40 8.24 3.01
CA MET A 419 -11.14 8.26 2.27
C MET A 419 -11.39 8.01 0.79
N ALA A 420 -10.54 8.55 -0.07
CA ALA A 420 -10.58 8.39 -1.52
C ALA A 420 -9.19 8.00 -2.02
N HIS A 421 -8.73 6.78 -1.72
CA HIS A 421 -7.38 6.35 -2.05
C HIS A 421 -7.38 5.24 -3.11
N LEU A 422 -6.45 5.33 -4.04
CA LEU A 422 -6.15 4.29 -5.02
C LEU A 422 -4.65 4.04 -5.04
N TRP A 423 -4.26 2.88 -4.53
CA TRP A 423 -2.86 2.45 -4.53
C TRP A 423 -2.56 1.54 -5.71
N LEU A 424 -1.40 1.74 -6.33
CA LEU A 424 -0.93 1.00 -7.50
C LEU A 424 0.47 0.46 -7.21
N GLN A 425 0.67 -0.85 -7.34
CA GLN A 425 2.02 -1.42 -7.34
C GLN A 425 2.48 -1.54 -8.79
N VAL A 426 3.45 -0.71 -9.17
CA VAL A 426 3.98 -0.65 -10.53
C VAL A 426 5.44 -1.07 -10.57
N LEU A 427 5.86 -1.70 -11.67
CA LEU A 427 7.24 -1.99 -11.99
C LEU A 427 7.66 -1.09 -13.15
N PRO A 428 8.49 -0.04 -12.93
CA PRO A 428 8.99 0.76 -14.03
C PRO A 428 9.92 -0.04 -14.93
N HIS A 429 9.81 0.18 -16.23
CA HIS A 429 10.73 -0.40 -17.20
C HIS A 429 12.10 0.26 -17.09
N THR A 430 13.15 -0.56 -17.06
CA THR A 430 14.54 -0.11 -17.07
C THR A 430 15.14 -0.31 -18.45
N SER A 431 16.08 0.57 -18.83
CA SER A 431 16.87 0.44 -20.05
C SER A 431 18.36 0.49 -19.68
N PRO A 432 19.25 -0.27 -20.36
CA PRO A 432 20.71 -0.19 -20.15
C PRO A 432 21.27 1.22 -20.27
N ASP A 433 20.63 2.08 -21.07
CA ASP A 433 21.07 3.46 -21.30
C ASP A 433 20.55 4.45 -20.23
N MET A 434 19.75 4.00 -19.26
CA MET A 434 19.21 4.86 -18.21
C MET A 434 20.23 5.02 -17.07
N PRO A 435 20.75 6.24 -16.82
CA PRO A 435 21.85 6.44 -15.88
C PRO A 435 21.42 6.48 -14.40
N PHE A 436 20.11 6.35 -14.11
CA PHE A 436 19.53 6.43 -12.77
C PHE A 436 18.34 5.47 -12.61
N ASP A 437 17.86 5.30 -11.37
CA ASP A 437 16.71 4.45 -11.06
C ASP A 437 15.38 5.11 -11.52
N PRO A 438 14.58 4.49 -12.41
CA PRO A 438 13.33 5.07 -12.91
C PRO A 438 12.28 5.29 -11.82
N ARG A 439 12.37 4.63 -10.66
CA ARG A 439 11.51 4.91 -9.50
C ARG A 439 11.65 6.37 -9.05
N MET A 440 12.81 6.99 -9.24
CA MET A 440 13.02 8.41 -8.92
C MET A 440 12.11 9.31 -9.76
N LEU A 441 11.93 9.02 -11.05
CA LEU A 441 11.04 9.79 -11.92
C LEU A 441 9.58 9.66 -11.50
N LEU A 442 9.17 8.45 -11.09
CA LEU A 442 7.81 8.22 -10.59
C LEU A 442 7.54 8.99 -9.29
N GLN A 443 8.49 8.93 -8.35
CA GLN A 443 8.38 9.63 -7.06
C GLN A 443 8.42 11.16 -7.23
N GLU A 444 9.30 11.69 -8.08
CA GLU A 444 9.37 13.13 -8.40
C GLU A 444 8.07 13.61 -9.06
N ALA A 445 7.55 12.85 -10.03
CA ALA A 445 6.29 13.19 -10.69
C ALA A 445 5.12 13.16 -9.71
N MET A 446 5.07 12.17 -8.80
CA MET A 446 4.04 12.09 -7.76
C MET A 446 4.14 13.25 -6.78
N ALA A 447 5.35 13.59 -6.32
CA ALA A 447 5.56 14.71 -5.41
C ALA A 447 5.19 16.05 -6.06
N SER A 448 5.51 16.23 -7.34
CA SER A 448 5.14 17.43 -8.13
C SER A 448 3.62 17.55 -8.29
N ASP A 449 2.96 16.45 -8.64
CA ASP A 449 1.51 16.38 -8.79
C ASP A 449 0.79 16.63 -7.45
N ASN A 450 1.32 16.12 -6.34
CA ASN A 450 0.81 16.39 -4.99
C ASN A 450 0.97 17.87 -4.60
N VAL A 451 2.08 18.52 -4.95
CA VAL A 451 2.27 19.97 -4.75
C VAL A 451 1.28 20.78 -5.59
N GLU A 452 1.03 20.38 -6.84
CA GLU A 452 0.06 21.06 -7.72
C GLU A 452 -1.37 20.93 -7.18
N LYS A 453 -1.76 19.73 -6.75
CA LYS A 453 -3.07 19.43 -6.14
C LYS A 453 -3.24 20.11 -4.79
N ASN A 454 -2.19 20.15 -3.99
CA ASN A 454 -2.20 20.70 -2.64
C ASN A 454 -0.94 21.54 -2.36
N PRO A 455 -0.94 22.83 -2.75
CA PRO A 455 0.18 23.75 -2.47
C PRO A 455 0.39 24.09 -0.99
N ALA A 456 -0.49 23.59 -0.11
CA ALA A 456 -0.38 23.71 1.33
C ALA A 456 0.11 22.40 1.99
N ASP A 457 0.52 21.41 1.21
CA ASP A 457 1.09 20.16 1.71
C ASP A 457 2.57 20.31 2.03
N PHE A 458 2.89 20.33 3.31
CA PHE A 458 4.27 20.38 3.77
C PHE A 458 5.10 19.18 3.29
N GLU A 459 4.55 17.95 3.39
CA GLU A 459 5.31 16.73 3.09
C GLU A 459 5.60 16.66 1.59
N ALA A 460 4.65 17.07 0.75
CA ALA A 460 4.85 17.12 -0.70
C ALA A 460 5.96 18.12 -1.08
N HIS A 461 5.95 19.34 -0.51
CA HIS A 461 7.01 20.33 -0.74
C HIS A 461 8.38 19.84 -0.26
N TYR A 462 8.45 19.26 0.96
CA TYR A 462 9.70 18.75 1.52
C TYR A 462 10.28 17.59 0.68
N ASN A 463 9.44 16.62 0.32
CA ASN A 463 9.86 15.45 -0.46
C ASN A 463 10.28 15.84 -1.87
N LEU A 464 9.53 16.72 -2.55
CA LEU A 464 9.90 17.25 -3.86
C LEU A 464 11.24 17.98 -3.80
N ALA A 465 11.45 18.82 -2.78
CA ALA A 465 12.71 19.53 -2.59
C ALA A 465 13.91 18.58 -2.43
N ALA A 466 13.76 17.53 -1.60
CA ALA A 466 14.80 16.52 -1.40
C ALA A 466 15.14 15.79 -2.72
N MET A 467 14.14 15.42 -3.52
CA MET A 467 14.33 14.77 -4.83
C MET A 467 15.04 15.69 -5.83
N LEU A 468 14.63 16.96 -5.91
CA LEU A 468 15.26 17.96 -6.77
C LEU A 468 16.71 18.23 -6.37
N MET A 469 16.99 18.26 -5.06
CA MET A 469 18.35 18.44 -4.56
C MET A 469 19.24 17.25 -4.96
N ALA A 470 18.73 16.02 -4.86
CA ALA A 470 19.44 14.82 -5.30
C ALA A 470 19.73 14.81 -6.82
N ARG A 471 18.89 15.48 -7.62
CA ARG A 471 19.10 15.67 -9.07
C ARG A 471 20.06 16.81 -9.42
N GLY A 472 20.44 17.63 -8.45
CA GLY A 472 21.25 18.83 -8.66
C GLY A 472 20.47 20.07 -9.11
N GLU A 473 19.13 20.03 -9.09
CA GLU A 473 18.26 21.16 -9.41
C GLU A 473 18.15 22.11 -8.19
N GLN A 474 19.30 22.56 -7.71
CA GLN A 474 19.46 23.22 -6.41
C GLN A 474 18.56 24.45 -6.22
N ALA A 475 18.37 25.25 -7.28
CA ALA A 475 17.57 26.47 -7.19
C ALA A 475 16.07 26.19 -6.98
N GLU A 476 15.51 25.15 -7.63
CA GLU A 476 14.12 24.76 -7.39
C GLU A 476 13.98 24.02 -6.05
N ALA A 477 14.93 23.16 -5.69
CA ALA A 477 14.95 22.50 -4.39
C ALA A 477 14.86 23.51 -3.23
N ILE A 478 15.66 24.59 -3.28
CA ILE A 478 15.61 25.66 -2.28
C ILE A 478 14.22 26.31 -2.24
N ARG A 479 13.60 26.61 -3.38
CA ARG A 479 12.23 27.19 -3.41
C ARG A 479 11.22 26.27 -2.74
N GLN A 480 11.29 24.98 -3.00
CA GLN A 480 10.38 23.99 -2.42
C GLN A 480 10.62 23.84 -0.90
N PHE A 481 11.88 23.82 -0.45
CA PHE A 481 12.21 23.85 0.99
C PHE A 481 11.76 25.15 1.68
N GLU A 482 11.91 26.31 1.03
CA GLU A 482 11.40 27.60 1.54
C GLU A 482 9.88 27.55 1.75
N GLN A 483 9.15 26.90 0.83
CA GLN A 483 7.71 26.71 0.97
C GLN A 483 7.35 25.71 2.08
N ALA A 484 8.08 24.60 2.22
CA ALA A 484 7.91 23.68 3.34
C ALA A 484 8.15 24.40 4.70
N VAL A 485 9.25 25.14 4.84
CA VAL A 485 9.52 25.93 6.06
C VAL A 485 8.46 27.00 6.29
N ARG A 486 7.90 27.62 5.25
CA ARG A 486 6.78 28.57 5.40
C ARG A 486 5.53 27.90 5.98
N LEU A 487 5.23 26.67 5.56
CA LEU A 487 4.07 25.91 6.03
C LEU A 487 4.27 25.41 7.47
N ARG A 488 5.49 25.00 7.84
CA ARG A 488 5.85 24.59 9.21
C ARG A 488 7.15 25.28 9.67
N PRO A 489 7.08 26.53 10.15
CA PRO A 489 8.29 27.32 10.47
C PRO A 489 9.07 26.80 11.68
N GLN A 490 8.44 25.98 12.53
CA GLN A 490 9.07 25.35 13.70
C GLN A 490 9.45 23.88 13.45
N ASP A 491 9.46 23.43 12.19
CA ASP A 491 9.93 22.09 11.86
C ASP A 491 11.47 22.07 11.79
N ALA A 492 12.11 21.31 12.69
CA ALA A 492 13.57 21.26 12.79
C ALA A 492 14.21 20.62 11.54
N THR A 493 13.58 19.59 10.99
CA THR A 493 14.08 18.83 9.84
C THR A 493 14.05 19.67 8.57
N ALA A 494 12.95 20.39 8.32
CA ALA A 494 12.86 21.31 7.17
C ALA A 494 13.82 22.48 7.28
N ASN A 495 13.96 23.09 8.48
CA ASN A 495 14.93 24.16 8.68
C ASN A 495 16.38 23.68 8.48
N ASN A 496 16.73 22.48 8.96
CA ASN A 496 18.04 21.89 8.71
C ASN A 496 18.27 21.63 7.21
N ALA A 497 17.30 21.03 6.52
CA ALA A 497 17.41 20.73 5.09
C ALA A 497 17.54 22.00 4.21
N LEU A 498 16.74 23.04 4.51
CA LEU A 498 16.85 24.34 3.86
C LEU A 498 18.22 24.97 4.15
N GLY A 499 18.64 25.00 5.41
CA GLY A 499 19.93 25.54 5.82
C GLY A 499 21.11 24.86 5.15
N ALA A 500 21.11 23.53 5.07
CA ALA A 500 22.13 22.76 4.34
C ALA A 500 22.14 23.07 2.83
N SER A 501 20.95 23.22 2.22
CA SER A 501 20.82 23.56 0.80
C SER A 501 21.32 24.98 0.49
N LEU A 502 21.06 25.93 1.39
CA LEU A 502 21.55 27.31 1.32
C LEU A 502 23.07 27.39 1.52
N LEU A 503 23.62 26.59 2.45
CA LEU A 503 25.06 26.46 2.65
C LEU A 503 25.74 25.97 1.37
N ALA A 504 25.21 24.91 0.75
CA ALA A 504 25.70 24.40 -0.52
C ALA A 504 25.58 25.43 -1.67
N ALA A 505 24.68 26.41 -1.56
CA ALA A 505 24.51 27.50 -2.52
C ALA A 505 25.39 28.74 -2.19
N GLY A 506 26.17 28.70 -1.10
CA GLY A 506 26.96 29.83 -0.63
C GLY A 506 26.16 30.96 0.04
N ARG A 507 24.86 30.76 0.33
CA ARG A 507 24.00 31.72 1.03
C ARG A 507 24.18 31.58 2.55
N LEU A 508 25.39 31.91 3.02
CA LEU A 508 25.87 31.55 4.37
C LEU A 508 25.04 32.15 5.52
N ASP A 509 24.66 33.43 5.46
CA ASP A 509 23.91 34.08 6.55
C ASP A 509 22.51 33.47 6.71
N GLU A 510 21.86 33.15 5.59
CA GLU A 510 20.53 32.52 5.58
C GLU A 510 20.63 31.06 6.07
N ALA A 511 21.68 30.34 5.68
CA ALA A 511 21.95 29.00 6.18
C ALA A 511 22.10 28.98 7.70
N ILE A 512 22.92 29.88 8.27
CA ILE A 512 23.12 30.02 9.72
C ILE A 512 21.79 30.31 10.43
N SER A 513 20.96 31.19 9.86
CA SER A 513 19.65 31.53 10.44
C SER A 513 18.75 30.30 10.56
N HIS A 514 18.58 29.53 9.48
CA HIS A 514 17.74 28.34 9.47
C HIS A 514 18.31 27.20 10.33
N LEU A 515 19.63 26.97 10.30
CA LEU A 515 20.27 25.96 11.13
C LEU A 515 20.15 26.28 12.63
N SER A 516 20.27 27.56 13.00
CA SER A 516 20.03 28.02 14.37
C SER A 516 18.56 27.83 14.78
N ALA A 517 17.61 28.07 13.86
CA ALA A 517 16.18 27.81 14.10
C ALA A 517 15.90 26.32 14.32
N ALA A 518 16.54 25.43 13.55
CA ALA A 518 16.45 23.99 13.75
C ALA A 518 16.93 23.57 15.15
N LEU A 519 18.09 24.06 15.58
CA LEU A 519 18.65 23.76 16.92
C LEU A 519 17.84 24.37 18.07
N LYS A 520 17.13 25.47 17.84
CA LYS A 520 16.21 26.03 18.84
C LYS A 520 15.04 25.08 19.14
N VAL A 521 14.59 24.33 18.13
CA VAL A 521 13.51 23.34 18.27
C VAL A 521 14.04 21.99 18.72
N GLN A 522 15.14 21.53 18.13
CA GLN A 522 15.79 20.25 18.44
C GLN A 522 17.27 20.47 18.80
N PRO A 523 17.58 20.77 20.08
CA PRO A 523 18.94 21.09 20.51
C PRO A 523 19.94 19.94 20.36
N ASP A 524 19.49 18.69 20.36
CA ASP A 524 20.35 17.51 20.24
C ASP A 524 20.38 16.94 18.79
N SER A 525 20.17 17.79 17.78
CA SER A 525 20.27 17.39 16.36
C SER A 525 21.73 17.39 15.89
N PHE A 526 22.27 16.21 15.55
CA PHE A 526 23.61 16.11 14.98
C PHE A 526 23.73 16.92 13.69
N ASP A 527 22.82 16.71 12.74
CA ASP A 527 22.96 17.28 11.39
C ASP A 527 22.90 18.80 11.42
N ALA A 528 22.02 19.37 12.26
CA ALA A 528 21.94 20.82 12.41
C ALA A 528 23.19 21.40 13.08
N HIS A 529 23.77 20.73 14.08
CA HIS A 529 25.05 21.14 14.67
C HIS A 529 26.21 21.06 13.67
N TYR A 530 26.32 19.94 12.96
CA TYR A 530 27.37 19.72 11.98
C TYR A 530 27.29 20.73 10.82
N ASN A 531 26.10 20.95 10.27
CA ASN A 531 25.87 21.90 9.19
C ASN A 531 26.08 23.35 9.64
N LEU A 532 25.68 23.72 10.87
CA LEU A 532 25.91 25.06 11.40
C LEU A 532 27.41 25.33 11.57
N ALA A 533 28.15 24.35 12.08
CA ALA A 533 29.60 24.45 12.20
C ALA A 533 30.28 24.62 10.83
N ASN A 534 29.85 23.87 9.80
CA ASN A 534 30.35 24.04 8.41
C ASN A 534 30.06 25.44 7.85
N ALA A 535 28.86 25.98 8.12
CA ALA A 535 28.49 27.33 7.68
C ALA A 535 29.32 28.41 8.39
N LEU A 536 29.59 28.26 9.69
CA LEU A 536 30.43 29.17 10.47
C LEU A 536 31.89 29.11 10.04
N VAL A 537 32.44 27.92 9.76
CA VAL A 537 33.78 27.76 9.17
C VAL A 537 33.88 28.48 7.82
N SER A 538 32.83 28.40 7.00
CA SER A 538 32.78 29.10 5.71
C SER A 538 32.74 30.63 5.85
N GLN A 539 32.44 31.14 7.05
CA GLN A 539 32.55 32.56 7.43
C GLN A 539 33.80 32.86 8.28
N GLU A 540 34.73 31.92 8.40
CA GLU A 540 35.95 32.03 9.23
C GLU A 540 35.67 32.24 10.74
N LYS A 541 34.45 31.89 11.21
CA LYS A 541 34.03 31.97 12.62
C LYS A 541 34.40 30.69 13.38
N PHE A 542 35.70 30.37 13.40
CA PHE A 542 36.18 29.08 13.91
C PHE A 542 35.87 28.83 15.38
N ALA A 543 35.92 29.85 16.24
CA ALA A 543 35.63 29.71 17.67
C ALA A 543 34.18 29.26 17.95
N GLU A 544 33.21 29.81 17.21
CA GLU A 544 31.80 29.42 17.32
C GLU A 544 31.56 28.03 16.70
N ALA A 545 32.24 27.73 15.59
CA ALA A 545 32.14 26.42 14.93
C ALA A 545 32.62 25.26 15.83
N ILE A 546 33.68 25.46 16.62
CA ILE A 546 34.22 24.46 17.55
C ILE A 546 33.15 23.97 18.53
N GLU A 547 32.34 24.86 19.09
CA GLU A 547 31.31 24.49 20.05
C GLU A 547 30.23 23.59 19.41
N HIS A 548 29.84 23.89 18.18
CA HIS A 548 28.88 23.07 17.44
C HIS A 548 29.49 21.75 16.95
N TYR A 549 30.74 21.71 16.52
CA TYR A 549 31.42 20.45 16.20
C TYR A 549 31.60 19.56 17.43
N ARG A 550 31.93 20.13 18.60
CA ARG A 550 31.98 19.37 19.87
C ARG A 550 30.62 18.76 20.20
N ALA A 551 29.54 19.50 19.99
CA ALA A 551 28.18 18.96 20.16
C ALA A 551 27.89 17.82 19.17
N ALA A 552 28.27 17.97 17.89
CA ALA A 552 28.12 16.93 16.88
C ALA A 552 28.92 15.65 17.24
N VAL A 553 30.20 15.77 17.61
CA VAL A 553 31.03 14.64 18.05
C VAL A 553 30.48 13.98 19.31
N ARG A 554 29.89 14.73 20.24
CA ARG A 554 29.21 14.16 21.42
C ARG A 554 27.98 13.33 21.02
N LEU A 555 27.23 13.76 20.01
CA LEU A 555 26.01 13.10 19.53
C LEU A 555 26.32 11.86 18.67
N ARG A 556 27.34 11.93 17.80
CA ARG A 556 27.86 10.78 17.03
C ARG A 556 29.39 10.68 17.18
N PRO A 557 29.89 9.97 18.22
CA PRO A 557 31.32 9.85 18.49
C PRO A 557 32.07 8.94 17.50
N ASP A 558 31.35 8.25 16.62
CA ASP A 558 31.85 7.38 15.56
C ASP A 558 31.83 8.04 14.17
N ASP A 559 31.55 9.35 14.08
CA ASP A 559 31.62 10.10 12.82
C ASP A 559 33.03 10.67 12.58
N ALA A 560 33.73 10.10 11.59
CA ALA A 560 35.09 10.53 11.25
C ALA A 560 35.16 11.95 10.68
N ASN A 561 34.12 12.41 9.97
CA ASN A 561 34.11 13.75 9.36
C ASN A 561 33.93 14.82 10.43
N ALA A 562 33.04 14.60 11.40
CA ALA A 562 32.85 15.50 12.54
C ALA A 562 34.14 15.63 13.38
N GLU A 563 34.81 14.52 13.66
CA GLU A 563 36.13 14.51 14.33
C GLU A 563 37.18 15.26 13.51
N ALA A 564 37.27 15.03 12.19
CA ALA A 564 38.23 15.71 11.33
C ALA A 564 37.98 17.22 11.23
N ASN A 565 36.71 17.64 11.07
CA ASN A 565 36.36 19.04 10.94
C ASN A 565 36.53 19.81 12.26
N LEU A 566 36.25 19.17 13.41
CA LEU A 566 36.59 19.72 14.72
C LEU A 566 38.10 19.95 14.83
N GLY A 567 38.91 18.96 14.44
CA GLY A 567 40.36 19.09 14.41
C GLY A 567 40.82 20.25 13.52
N GLY A 568 40.21 20.42 12.34
CA GLY A 568 40.47 21.54 11.43
C GLY A 568 40.20 22.89 12.09
N ALA A 569 39.01 23.10 12.65
CA ALA A 569 38.65 24.35 13.30
C ALA A 569 39.54 24.67 14.53
N LEU A 570 39.95 23.64 15.28
CA LEU A 570 40.92 23.79 16.38
C LEU A 570 42.31 24.20 15.88
N ALA A 571 42.75 23.68 14.73
CA ALA A 571 44.03 24.05 14.14
C ALA A 571 44.06 25.52 13.72
N GLU A 572 42.99 26.01 13.10
CA GLU A 572 42.83 27.42 12.70
C GLU A 572 42.81 28.39 13.89
N THR A 573 42.38 27.92 15.07
CA THR A 573 42.43 28.70 16.32
C THR A 573 43.73 28.53 17.12
N GLY A 574 44.72 27.81 16.57
CA GLY A 574 46.02 27.57 17.21
C GLY A 574 46.03 26.49 18.29
N ASN A 575 44.91 25.79 18.52
CA ASN A 575 44.79 24.69 19.49
C ASN A 575 45.34 23.36 18.92
N LEU A 576 46.59 23.39 18.42
CA LEU A 576 47.21 22.31 17.66
C LEU A 576 47.29 20.97 18.42
N ALA A 577 47.45 21.02 19.74
CA ALA A 577 47.50 19.82 20.58
C ALA A 577 46.16 19.07 20.62
N GLU A 578 45.04 19.79 20.75
CA GLU A 578 43.71 19.21 20.74
C GLU A 578 43.32 18.77 19.31
N ALA A 579 43.64 19.60 18.31
CA ALA A 579 43.44 19.28 16.89
C ALA A 579 44.07 17.92 16.52
N LYS A 580 45.32 17.69 16.94
CA LYS A 580 46.04 16.43 16.71
C LYS A 580 45.28 15.21 17.26
N LEU A 581 44.67 15.33 18.44
CA LEU A 581 43.90 14.23 19.04
C LEU A 581 42.65 13.90 18.22
N HIS A 582 41.94 14.93 17.74
CA HIS A 582 40.75 14.76 16.92
C HIS A 582 41.06 14.15 15.54
N PHE A 583 42.15 14.60 14.88
CA PHE A 583 42.59 13.95 13.63
C PHE A 583 42.98 12.48 13.83
N GLN A 584 43.64 12.15 14.93
CA GLN A 584 43.96 10.75 15.28
C GLN A 584 42.71 9.91 15.55
N ARG A 585 41.67 10.49 16.15
CA ARG A 585 40.37 9.81 16.33
C ARG A 585 39.67 9.59 15.00
N ALA A 586 39.61 10.61 14.14
CA ALA A 586 39.06 10.49 12.79
C ALA A 586 39.75 9.37 11.99
N LEU A 587 41.09 9.27 12.05
CA LEU A 587 41.85 8.20 11.39
C LEU A 587 41.69 6.83 12.05
N ARG A 588 41.34 6.76 13.33
CA ARG A 588 41.01 5.49 14.00
C ARG A 588 39.65 4.97 13.52
N ILE A 589 38.68 5.87 13.32
CA ILE A 589 37.36 5.55 12.80
C ILE A 589 37.43 5.21 11.32
N ASN A 590 38.09 6.07 10.52
CA ASN A 590 38.32 5.87 9.10
C ASN A 590 39.81 6.09 8.74
N PRO A 591 40.61 5.01 8.64
CA PRO A 591 42.03 5.10 8.27
C PRO A 591 42.30 5.77 6.92
N ASN A 592 41.30 5.78 6.03
CA ASN A 592 41.41 6.37 4.70
C ASN A 592 40.99 7.84 4.65
N HIS A 593 40.64 8.47 5.77
CA HIS A 593 40.17 9.85 5.81
C HIS A 593 41.27 10.85 5.40
N LYS A 594 41.14 11.41 4.19
CA LYS A 594 42.16 12.25 3.56
C LYS A 594 42.48 13.53 4.35
N LEU A 595 41.46 14.34 4.66
CA LEU A 595 41.64 15.62 5.38
C LEU A 595 42.34 15.46 6.73
N ALA A 596 41.92 14.48 7.52
CA ALA A 596 42.54 14.19 8.82
C ALA A 596 44.01 13.79 8.70
N ARG A 597 44.38 13.02 7.66
CA ARG A 597 45.77 12.63 7.41
C ARG A 597 46.63 13.83 7.04
N GLU A 598 46.19 14.62 6.06
CA GLU A 598 46.91 15.78 5.55
C GLU A 598 47.14 16.82 6.66
N ASN A 599 46.10 17.15 7.43
CA ASN A 599 46.23 18.11 8.53
C ASN A 599 47.09 17.57 9.69
N LEU A 600 47.03 16.26 9.98
CA LEU A 600 47.87 15.65 11.02
C LEU A 600 49.36 15.65 10.62
N GLU A 601 49.65 15.39 9.35
CA GLU A 601 51.01 15.46 8.78
C GLU A 601 51.55 16.88 8.84
N GLN A 602 50.75 17.88 8.45
CA GLN A 602 51.13 19.29 8.51
C GLN A 602 51.47 19.73 9.95
N ILE A 603 50.58 19.48 10.91
CA ILE A 603 50.79 19.86 12.32
C ILE A 603 52.00 19.14 12.93
N SER A 604 52.24 17.89 12.53
CA SER A 604 53.38 17.09 13.01
C SER A 604 54.70 17.44 12.31
N GLY A 605 54.65 17.99 11.09
CA GLY A 605 55.80 18.49 10.34
C GLY A 605 56.30 19.84 10.87
N ASP A 606 55.39 20.75 11.21
CA ASP A 606 55.73 22.07 11.75
C ASP A 606 56.35 22.01 13.16
N SER A 607 56.11 20.94 13.91
CA SER A 607 56.75 20.71 15.22
C SER A 607 58.23 20.30 15.12
N ASN A 608 58.77 20.08 13.92
CA ASN A 608 60.19 19.76 13.67
C ASN A 608 61.04 20.95 13.20
N HIS A 609 60.49 22.17 13.08
CA HIS A 609 61.25 23.39 12.79
C HIS A 609 60.92 24.48 13.82
N PRO A 610 61.78 24.70 14.84
CA PRO A 610 61.66 25.91 15.66
C PRO A 610 61.92 27.12 14.75
N GLN A 611 60.96 28.04 14.66
CA GLN A 611 61.17 29.36 14.06
C GLN A 611 62.35 30.06 14.80
N PRO A 612 63.27 30.71 14.07
CA PRO A 612 64.48 31.31 14.63
C PRO A 612 64.23 32.51 15.56
#